data_AF-A0A8J5H589-F1
#
_entry.id   AF-A0A8J5H589-F1
#
_cell.length_a   1.000
_cell.length_b   1.000
_cell.length_c   1.000
_cell.angle_alpha   90.00
_cell.angle_beta   90.00
_cell.angle_gamma   90.00
#
_symmetry.space_group_name_H-M   'P 1'
#
loop_
_entity.id
_entity.type
_entity.pdbx_description
1 polymer ?
#
loop_
_entity_poly.entity_id
_entity_poly.type
_entity_poly.pdbx_seq_one_letter_code
_entity_poly.pdbx_strand_id
1 'polypeptide(L)'
;MCSLTFAADIRHVLFQLPKAGYYGNCVYLLSITATGEQIMKASLAELARFIRDAKESLPTKFKEWASGNFKQDPYKISISYNNLTLSDWRWIEFYETDYGWGIPNSISPKTHDFSFTYGILLKQPLPKDGVRLEGQVVMKEHEQSPVPSVDSVVHKLLTEELLKSQVDKRTIAPSTPFVFAAP
;
A
#
# COMPACT_ATOMS: atom_id res chain seq x y z
N MET A 1 -11.06 18.17 -4.63
CA MET A 1 -11.14 16.70 -4.56
C MET A 1 -9.86 16.18 -3.92
N CYS A 2 -9.98 15.17 -3.07
CA CYS A 2 -8.88 14.44 -2.46
C CYS A 2 -8.84 13.03 -3.06
N SER A 3 -7.65 12.44 -3.17
CA SER A 3 -7.52 11.05 -3.64
C SER A 3 -6.59 10.22 -2.78
N LEU A 4 -6.96 8.96 -2.56
CA LEU A 4 -6.08 7.94 -2.02
C LEU A 4 -5.75 6.95 -3.15
N THR A 5 -4.46 6.87 -3.49
CA THR A 5 -3.94 5.92 -4.48
C THR A 5 -3.13 4.85 -3.78
N PHE A 6 -3.31 3.58 -4.11
CA PHE A 6 -2.46 2.51 -3.58
C PHE A 6 -2.15 1.42 -4.60
N ALA A 7 -0.96 0.85 -4.45
CA ALA A 7 -0.50 -0.27 -5.25
C ALA A 7 -1.18 -1.57 -4.82
N ALA A 8 -1.74 -2.32 -5.78
CA ALA A 8 -2.31 -3.64 -5.58
C ALA A 8 -1.55 -4.69 -6.40
N ASP A 9 -1.24 -5.82 -5.77
CA ASP A 9 -0.69 -6.99 -6.46
C ASP A 9 -1.75 -7.61 -7.38
N ILE A 10 -1.47 -7.71 -8.67
CA ILE A 10 -2.37 -8.30 -9.66
C ILE A 10 -2.01 -9.73 -10.04
N ARG A 11 -1.00 -10.36 -9.41
CA ARG A 11 -0.61 -11.73 -9.74
C ARG A 11 -1.77 -12.73 -9.68
N HIS A 12 -2.67 -12.55 -8.73
CA HIS A 12 -3.84 -13.41 -8.53
C HIS A 12 -4.93 -13.27 -9.61
N VAL A 13 -4.93 -12.18 -10.40
CA VAL A 13 -5.86 -11.97 -11.52
C VAL A 13 -5.21 -12.18 -12.89
N LEU A 14 -3.89 -12.40 -12.92
CA LEU A 14 -3.16 -12.74 -14.14
C LEU A 14 -3.30 -14.23 -14.42
N PHE A 15 -3.84 -14.57 -15.58
CA PHE A 15 -3.84 -15.95 -16.06
C PHE A 15 -2.44 -16.26 -16.62
N GLN A 16 -1.78 -17.30 -16.11
CA GLN A 16 -0.51 -17.87 -16.63
C GLN A 16 0.81 -17.28 -16.12
N LEU A 17 0.91 -16.94 -14.83
CA LEU A 17 2.23 -16.66 -14.26
C LEU A 17 3.08 -17.94 -14.13
N PRO A 18 4.41 -17.88 -14.40
CA PRO A 18 5.29 -19.02 -14.22
C PRO A 18 5.31 -19.52 -12.76
N LYS A 19 5.24 -20.84 -12.58
CA LYS A 19 5.28 -21.46 -11.24
C LYS A 19 6.62 -21.25 -10.51
N ALA A 20 7.71 -21.06 -11.27
CA ALA A 20 9.05 -20.80 -10.73
C ALA A 20 9.21 -19.35 -10.21
N GLY A 21 8.16 -18.53 -10.29
CA GLY A 21 8.20 -17.11 -9.99
C GLY A 21 8.12 -16.25 -11.24
N TYR A 22 7.51 -15.08 -11.11
CA TYR A 22 7.44 -14.08 -12.17
C TYR A 22 8.32 -12.89 -11.83
N TYR A 23 9.26 -12.56 -12.73
CA TYR A 23 10.10 -11.39 -12.64
C TYR A 23 9.60 -10.29 -13.56
N GLY A 24 8.93 -9.29 -12.98
CA GLY A 24 8.36 -8.17 -13.68
C GLY A 24 7.35 -7.41 -12.81
N ASN A 25 6.78 -6.34 -13.36
CA ASN A 25 5.79 -5.52 -12.66
C ASN A 25 4.41 -6.20 -12.71
N CYS A 26 3.90 -6.57 -11.54
CA CYS A 26 2.51 -7.02 -11.35
C CYS A 26 1.80 -6.11 -10.36
N VAL A 27 1.82 -4.81 -10.65
CA VAL A 27 1.18 -3.80 -9.81
C VAL A 27 0.15 -3.05 -10.61
N TYR A 28 -1.05 -2.93 -10.07
CA TYR A 28 -2.10 -2.04 -10.58
C TYR A 28 -2.40 -0.97 -9.52
N LEU A 29 -2.53 0.28 -9.96
CA LEU A 29 -2.82 1.38 -9.05
C LEU A 29 -4.34 1.59 -8.94
N LEU A 30 -4.85 1.42 -7.73
CA LEU A 30 -6.23 1.74 -7.40
C LEU A 30 -6.29 3.14 -6.81
N SER A 31 -7.26 3.93 -7.26
CA SER A 31 -7.51 5.28 -6.76
C SER A 31 -8.94 5.39 -6.26
N ILE A 32 -9.09 6.01 -5.08
CA ILE A 32 -10.34 6.41 -4.46
C ILE A 32 -10.38 7.93 -4.45
N THR A 33 -11.50 8.53 -4.85
CA THR A 33 -11.68 9.98 -4.84
C THR A 33 -12.87 10.35 -3.95
N ALA A 34 -12.68 11.39 -3.13
CA ALA A 34 -13.72 11.94 -2.27
C ALA A 34 -13.46 13.44 -2.05
N THR A 35 -14.47 14.20 -1.64
CA THR A 35 -14.26 15.58 -1.17
C THR A 35 -13.63 15.57 0.22
N GLY A 36 -12.91 16.63 0.58
CA GLY A 36 -12.38 16.77 1.94
C GLY A 36 -13.49 16.74 3.00
N GLU A 37 -14.65 17.32 2.69
CA GLU A 37 -15.83 17.27 3.56
C GLU A 37 -16.37 15.84 3.76
N GLN A 38 -16.44 15.03 2.70
CA GLN A 38 -16.82 13.61 2.81
C GLN A 38 -15.86 12.84 3.71
N ILE A 39 -14.55 13.05 3.55
CA ILE A 39 -13.52 12.40 4.37
C ILE A 39 -13.65 12.83 5.83
N MET A 40 -13.85 14.13 6.08
CA MET A 40 -13.95 14.69 7.43
C MET A 40 -15.19 14.22 8.20
N LYS A 41 -16.30 13.99 7.49
CA LYS A 41 -17.56 13.53 8.08
C LYS A 41 -17.67 12.00 8.16
N ALA A 42 -16.88 11.27 7.36
CA ALA A 42 -16.92 9.83 7.33
C ALA A 42 -16.41 9.23 8.65
N SER A 43 -17.16 8.27 9.16
CA SER A 43 -16.68 7.33 10.15
C SER A 43 -15.54 6.47 9.59
N LEU A 44 -14.76 5.88 10.49
CA LEU A 44 -13.68 5.00 10.08
C LEU A 44 -14.18 3.79 9.28
N ALA A 45 -15.32 3.21 9.69
CA ALA A 45 -15.92 2.09 8.98
C ALA A 45 -16.34 2.47 7.55
N GLU A 46 -16.78 3.70 7.31
CA GLU A 46 -17.07 4.21 5.96
C GLU A 46 -15.80 4.32 5.13
N LEU A 47 -14.73 4.89 5.69
CA LEU A 47 -13.46 5.00 4.99
C LEU A 47 -12.85 3.62 4.67
N ALA A 48 -12.96 2.67 5.59
CA ALA A 48 -12.52 1.29 5.37
C ALA A 48 -13.35 0.57 4.30
N ARG A 49 -14.66 0.82 4.24
CA ARG A 49 -15.51 0.35 3.14
C ARG A 49 -15.06 0.91 1.80
N PHE A 50 -14.75 2.20 1.69
CA PHE A 50 -14.21 2.75 0.43
C PHE A 50 -12.94 2.03 -0.04
N ILE A 51 -12.04 1.68 0.88
CA ILE A 51 -10.81 0.93 0.58
C ILE A 51 -11.15 -0.50 0.14
N ARG A 52 -12.06 -1.17 0.86
CA ARG A 52 -12.52 -2.52 0.54
C ARG A 52 -13.16 -2.57 -0.84
N ASP A 53 -14.14 -1.71 -1.10
CA ASP A 53 -14.86 -1.64 -2.38
C ASP A 53 -13.89 -1.37 -3.53
N ALA A 54 -12.89 -0.51 -3.31
CA ALA A 54 -11.84 -0.26 -4.30
C ALA A 54 -11.01 -1.53 -4.57
N LYS A 55 -10.60 -2.28 -3.54
CA LYS A 55 -9.88 -3.55 -3.70
C LYS A 55 -10.73 -4.62 -4.39
N GLU A 56 -11.99 -4.75 -4.02
CA GLU A 56 -12.93 -5.71 -4.63
C GLU A 56 -13.20 -5.38 -6.11
N SER A 57 -13.13 -4.10 -6.49
CA SER A 57 -13.23 -3.67 -7.89
C SER A 57 -12.01 -4.01 -8.75
N LEU A 58 -10.89 -4.45 -8.16
CA LEU A 58 -9.61 -4.67 -8.84
C LEU A 58 -9.72 -5.57 -10.08
N PRO A 59 -10.34 -6.78 -10.03
CA PRO A 59 -10.35 -7.66 -11.19
C PRO A 59 -11.10 -7.03 -12.37
N THR A 60 -12.22 -6.37 -12.10
CA THR A 60 -13.02 -5.68 -13.13
C THR A 60 -12.26 -4.50 -13.72
N LYS A 61 -11.71 -3.62 -12.88
CA LYS A 61 -10.93 -2.46 -13.33
C LYS A 61 -9.69 -2.85 -14.13
N PHE A 62 -8.99 -3.89 -13.68
CA PHE A 62 -7.83 -4.42 -14.38
C PHE A 62 -8.21 -4.97 -15.76
N LYS A 63 -9.33 -5.72 -15.86
CA LYS A 63 -9.83 -6.24 -17.14
C LYS A 63 -10.22 -5.12 -18.10
N GLU A 64 -10.92 -4.10 -17.62
CA GLU A 64 -11.28 -2.92 -18.40
C GLU A 64 -10.02 -2.21 -18.93
N TRP A 65 -9.04 -1.95 -18.06
CA TRP A 65 -7.76 -1.36 -18.44
C TRP A 65 -7.01 -2.21 -19.48
N ALA A 66 -6.87 -3.52 -19.25
CA ALA A 66 -6.17 -4.44 -20.13
C ALA A 66 -6.84 -4.55 -21.52
N SER A 67 -8.15 -4.34 -21.60
CA SER A 67 -8.90 -4.30 -22.86
C SER A 67 -8.86 -2.94 -23.58
N GLY A 68 -8.19 -1.93 -22.99
CA GLY A 68 -8.18 -0.56 -23.50
C GLY A 68 -9.47 0.23 -23.21
N ASN A 69 -10.42 -0.34 -22.45
CA ASN A 69 -11.69 0.28 -22.11
C ASN A 69 -11.61 1.04 -20.77
N PHE A 70 -10.73 2.03 -20.67
CA PHE A 70 -10.57 2.82 -19.46
C PHE A 70 -10.69 4.33 -19.74
N LYS A 71 -11.33 5.06 -18.82
CA LYS A 71 -11.48 6.53 -18.94
C LYS A 71 -10.25 7.30 -18.50
N GLN A 72 -9.50 6.76 -17.54
CA GLN A 72 -8.31 7.37 -16.97
C GLN A 72 -7.24 6.30 -16.82
N ASP A 73 -6.03 6.61 -17.24
CA ASP A 73 -4.90 5.73 -17.07
C ASP A 73 -4.61 5.55 -15.56
N PRO A 74 -4.72 4.34 -15.00
CA PRO A 74 -4.47 4.08 -13.58
C PRO A 74 -3.04 4.47 -13.17
N TYR A 75 -2.08 4.49 -14.10
CA TYR A 75 -0.69 4.83 -13.84
C TYR A 75 -0.41 6.33 -13.90
N LYS A 76 -1.37 7.14 -14.37
CA LYS A 76 -1.25 8.59 -14.38
C LYS A 76 -1.63 9.18 -13.02
N ILE A 77 -0.71 9.07 -12.06
CA ILE A 77 -0.89 9.64 -10.73
C ILE A 77 -0.77 11.17 -10.80
N SER A 78 -1.75 11.89 -10.26
CA SER A 78 -1.65 13.33 -10.08
C SER A 78 -0.76 13.64 -8.88
N ILE A 79 0.30 14.42 -9.10
CA ILE A 79 1.17 14.92 -8.04
C ILE A 79 0.54 16.20 -7.50
N SER A 80 -0.25 16.08 -6.43
CA SER A 80 -0.86 17.23 -5.77
C SER A 80 -0.98 16.99 -4.26
N TYR A 81 -1.03 18.06 -3.48
CA TYR A 81 -1.16 18.01 -2.02
C TYR A 81 -2.40 17.22 -1.55
N ASN A 82 -3.45 17.19 -2.36
CA ASN A 82 -4.70 16.52 -2.02
C ASN A 82 -4.66 15.01 -2.29
N ASN A 83 -3.51 14.48 -2.74
CA ASN A 83 -3.35 13.10 -3.15
C ASN A 83 -2.35 12.39 -2.25
N LEU A 84 -2.82 11.34 -1.60
CA LEU A 84 -1.98 10.44 -0.81
C LEU A 84 -1.71 9.17 -1.60
N THR A 85 -0.44 8.80 -1.71
CA THR A 85 -0.04 7.51 -2.28
C THR A 85 0.39 6.55 -1.19
N LEU A 86 -0.22 5.36 -1.11
CA LEU A 86 0.14 4.32 -0.16
C LEU A 86 0.75 3.09 -0.85
N SER A 87 1.79 2.54 -0.22
CA SER A 87 2.38 1.26 -0.62
C SER A 87 2.47 0.35 0.59
N ASP A 88 2.09 -0.92 0.42
CA ASP A 88 2.14 -1.91 1.49
C ASP A 88 3.34 -2.84 1.30
N TRP A 89 4.35 -2.68 2.16
CA TRP A 89 5.58 -3.47 2.15
C TRP A 89 5.62 -4.51 3.28
N ARG A 90 4.52 -4.67 4.04
CA ARG A 90 4.46 -5.64 5.15
C ARG A 90 4.66 -7.08 4.68
N TRP A 91 4.23 -7.36 3.46
CA TRP A 91 4.29 -8.69 2.85
C TRP A 91 5.55 -8.88 2.00
N ILE A 92 6.43 -7.89 1.94
CA ILE A 92 7.75 -8.06 1.34
C ILE A 92 8.64 -8.69 2.41
N GLU A 93 9.29 -9.79 2.06
CA GLU A 93 10.09 -10.65 2.94
C GLU A 93 11.47 -10.05 3.29
N PHE A 94 11.54 -8.72 3.45
CA PHE A 94 12.78 -8.04 3.84
C PHE A 94 13.36 -8.61 5.14
N TYR A 95 12.49 -8.92 6.10
CA TYR A 95 12.89 -9.46 7.41
C TYR A 95 13.23 -10.96 7.39
N GLU A 96 13.16 -11.62 6.24
CA GLU A 96 13.49 -13.04 6.06
C GLU A 96 14.86 -13.23 5.36
N THR A 97 15.46 -12.14 4.88
CA THR A 97 16.76 -12.17 4.20
C THR A 97 17.91 -12.13 5.21
N ASP A 98 18.63 -13.23 5.38
CA ASP A 98 19.87 -13.27 6.17
C ASP A 98 21.08 -13.44 5.24
N TYR A 99 22.00 -12.47 5.28
CA TYR A 99 23.24 -12.49 4.49
C TYR A 99 24.43 -13.15 5.22
N GLY A 100 24.20 -13.79 6.36
CA GLY A 100 25.22 -14.40 7.23
C GLY A 100 25.52 -13.62 8.52
N TRP A 101 24.79 -12.52 8.76
CA TRP A 101 24.96 -11.66 9.95
C TRP A 101 23.65 -11.49 10.75
N GLY A 102 22.64 -12.30 10.46
CA GLY A 102 21.31 -12.19 11.05
C GLY A 102 20.35 -11.39 10.16
N ILE A 103 19.06 -11.46 10.53
CA ILE A 103 17.98 -10.75 9.84
C ILE A 103 18.05 -9.23 10.07
N PRO A 104 17.47 -8.42 9.16
CA PRO A 104 17.45 -6.97 9.33
C PRO A 104 16.71 -6.54 10.59
N ASN A 105 17.37 -5.71 11.41
CA ASN A 105 16.74 -5.13 12.59
C ASN A 105 15.64 -4.12 12.21
N SER A 106 15.86 -3.32 11.17
CA SER A 106 14.91 -2.33 10.69
C SER A 106 15.06 -2.11 9.19
N ILE A 107 13.94 -1.90 8.52
CA ILE A 107 13.87 -1.54 7.10
C ILE A 107 13.14 -0.20 7.03
N SER A 108 13.71 0.73 6.27
CA SER A 108 13.14 2.05 6.00
C SER A 108 13.40 2.40 4.53
N PRO A 109 12.38 2.88 3.80
CA PRO A 109 12.57 3.41 2.46
C PRO A 109 13.44 4.68 2.53
N LYS A 110 14.35 4.85 1.57
CA LYS A 110 15.01 6.14 1.39
C LYS A 110 14.02 7.09 0.71
N THR A 111 13.63 8.15 1.41
CA THR A 111 12.43 8.93 1.06
C THR A 111 12.69 10.39 0.69
N HIS A 112 13.93 10.86 0.80
CA HIS A 112 14.28 12.27 0.61
C HIS A 112 14.03 12.82 -0.80
N ASP A 113 13.71 11.96 -1.77
CA ASP A 113 13.59 12.32 -3.18
C ASP A 113 12.13 12.35 -3.69
N PHE A 114 11.12 12.10 -2.84
CA PHE A 114 9.72 12.11 -3.27
C PHE A 114 9.13 13.53 -3.24
N SER A 115 8.73 14.06 -4.40
CA SER A 115 8.05 15.36 -4.51
C SER A 115 6.53 15.31 -4.24
N PHE A 116 6.02 14.22 -3.64
CA PHE A 116 4.59 13.99 -3.42
C PHE A 116 4.32 13.32 -2.07
N THR A 117 3.10 13.48 -1.55
CA THR A 117 2.70 12.87 -0.28
C THR A 117 2.57 11.36 -0.43
N TYR A 118 3.36 10.63 0.35
CA TYR A 118 3.38 9.17 0.32
C TYR A 118 3.37 8.58 1.74
N GLY A 119 2.91 7.33 1.84
CA GLY A 119 3.01 6.51 3.04
C GLY A 119 3.35 5.06 2.68
N ILE A 120 4.24 4.45 3.44
CA ILE A 120 4.70 3.07 3.26
C ILE A 120 4.40 2.29 4.53
N LEU A 121 3.62 1.22 4.40
CA LEU A 121 3.31 0.31 5.50
C LEU A 121 4.40 -0.75 5.60
N LEU A 122 4.97 -0.90 6.79
CA LEU A 122 6.07 -1.81 7.10
C LEU A 122 5.71 -2.68 8.29
N LYS A 123 6.35 -3.84 8.41
CA LYS A 123 6.35 -4.61 9.66
C LYS A 123 7.09 -3.81 10.74
N GLN A 124 6.67 -3.96 12.00
CA GLN A 124 7.43 -3.44 13.12
C GLN A 124 8.78 -4.18 13.24
N PRO A 125 9.88 -3.46 13.56
CA PRO A 125 11.14 -4.07 13.96
C PRO A 125 10.95 -5.01 15.14
N LEU A 126 11.59 -6.17 15.12
CA LEU A 126 11.67 -7.02 16.29
C LEU A 126 12.26 -6.23 17.48
N PRO A 127 11.78 -6.46 18.72
CA PRO A 127 10.81 -7.48 19.14
C PRO A 127 9.35 -7.04 19.05
N LYS A 128 9.05 -5.87 18.46
CA LYS A 128 7.69 -5.34 18.41
C LYS A 128 6.90 -6.08 17.31
N ASP A 129 5.70 -6.51 17.65
CA ASP A 129 4.74 -7.02 16.67
C ASP A 129 3.83 -5.89 16.17
N GLY A 130 3.34 -6.01 14.95
CA GLY A 130 2.40 -5.08 14.33
C GLY A 130 2.94 -4.32 13.12
N VAL A 131 2.31 -3.19 12.82
CA VAL A 131 2.55 -2.40 11.61
C VAL A 131 3.11 -1.02 11.96
N ARG A 132 4.05 -0.54 11.15
CA ARG A 132 4.55 0.83 11.17
C ARG A 132 4.16 1.52 9.87
N LEU A 133 3.75 2.77 9.95
CA LEU A 133 3.66 3.65 8.79
C LEU A 133 4.90 4.55 8.77
N GLU A 134 5.53 4.64 7.61
CA GLU A 134 6.59 5.61 7.35
C GLU A 134 6.20 6.45 6.14
N GLY A 135 6.13 7.77 6.30
CA GLY A 135 5.61 8.67 5.28
C GLY A 135 6.23 10.05 5.36
N GLN A 136 5.99 10.86 4.33
CA GLN A 136 6.43 12.25 4.26
C GLN A 136 5.23 13.13 3.93
N VAL A 137 5.07 14.19 4.72
CA VAL A 137 4.16 15.30 4.46
C VAL A 137 4.99 16.48 3.97
N VAL A 138 4.54 17.12 2.89
CA VAL A 138 5.39 18.03 2.08
C VAL A 138 5.44 19.47 2.63
N MET A 139 4.54 19.87 3.54
CA MET A 139 4.44 21.27 4.00
C MET A 139 4.68 21.40 5.50
N LYS A 140 5.63 22.28 5.84
CA LYS A 140 6.08 22.57 7.23
C LYS A 140 4.95 23.14 8.10
N GLU A 141 3.98 23.83 7.51
CA GLU A 141 2.82 24.39 8.22
C GLU A 141 1.85 23.31 8.73
N HIS A 142 1.91 22.09 8.21
CA HIS A 142 1.06 20.97 8.61
C HIS A 142 1.75 19.99 9.58
N GLU A 143 3.04 20.19 9.87
CA GLU A 143 3.74 19.43 10.93
C GLU A 143 3.25 19.83 12.34
N GLN A 144 2.65 21.03 12.51
CA GLN A 144 2.28 21.59 13.81
C GLN A 144 0.85 22.18 13.89
N SER A 145 0.02 22.03 12.85
CA SER A 145 -1.32 22.64 12.80
C SER A 145 -2.40 21.82 13.55
N PRO A 146 -3.35 22.47 14.26
CA PRO A 146 -4.48 21.81 14.93
C PRO A 146 -5.63 21.41 13.98
N VAL A 147 -5.56 21.77 12.70
CA VAL A 147 -6.42 21.20 11.66
C VAL A 147 -6.00 19.73 11.52
N PRO A 148 -6.90 18.73 11.52
CA PRO A 148 -6.49 17.34 11.40
C PRO A 148 -5.69 17.21 10.11
N SER A 149 -4.36 17.12 10.28
CA SER A 149 -3.45 17.04 9.15
C SER A 149 -3.79 15.76 8.39
N VAL A 150 -3.26 15.64 7.18
CA VAL A 150 -3.29 14.35 6.48
C VAL A 150 -2.79 13.24 7.41
N ASP A 151 -1.87 13.52 8.35
CA ASP A 151 -1.48 12.58 9.40
C ASP A 151 -2.63 12.16 10.32
N SER A 152 -3.53 13.05 10.74
CA SER A 152 -4.69 12.66 11.56
C SER A 152 -5.61 11.70 10.80
N VAL A 153 -5.89 11.97 9.52
CA VAL A 153 -6.77 11.12 8.71
C VAL A 153 -6.08 9.81 8.34
N VAL A 154 -4.79 9.86 8.00
CA VAL A 154 -3.95 8.70 7.65
C VAL A 154 -3.67 7.82 8.86
N HIS A 155 -3.31 8.42 10.00
CA HIS A 155 -3.17 7.73 11.26
C HIS A 155 -4.52 7.12 11.66
N LYS A 156 -5.64 7.85 11.61
CA LYS A 156 -6.96 7.31 11.96
C LYS A 156 -7.42 6.17 11.04
N LEU A 157 -7.17 6.26 9.72
CA LEU A 157 -7.42 5.21 8.72
C LEU A 157 -6.57 3.94 8.95
N LEU A 158 -5.31 4.12 9.35
CA LEU A 158 -4.32 3.04 9.41
C LEU A 158 -4.24 2.34 10.76
N THR A 159 -4.46 3.04 11.88
CA THR A 159 -4.33 2.46 13.23
C THR A 159 -5.49 1.51 13.58
N GLU A 160 -6.68 1.71 13.01
CA GLU A 160 -7.89 1.06 13.55
C GLU A 160 -8.60 0.07 12.60
N GLU A 161 -8.54 0.23 11.26
CA GLU A 161 -9.29 -0.64 10.31
C GLU A 161 -8.40 -1.44 9.34
N LEU A 162 -7.31 -0.87 8.80
CA LEU A 162 -6.39 -1.61 7.91
C LEU A 162 -5.58 -2.70 8.65
N LEU A 163 -5.41 -2.55 9.96
CA LEU A 163 -4.84 -3.55 10.87
C LEU A 163 -5.86 -4.65 11.25
N LYS A 164 -7.15 -4.32 11.40
CA LYS A 164 -8.21 -5.28 11.80
C LYS A 164 -8.80 -6.05 10.61
N SER A 165 -8.90 -5.43 9.43
CA SER A 165 -9.50 -6.01 8.22
C SER A 165 -8.59 -6.97 7.44
N GLN A 166 -7.34 -7.16 7.86
CA GLN A 166 -6.40 -8.15 7.30
C GLN A 166 -6.25 -9.40 8.18
N VAL A 167 -7.09 -9.55 9.21
CA VAL A 167 -7.32 -10.85 9.85
C VAL A 167 -8.25 -11.68 8.95
N ASP A 168 -7.88 -11.88 7.69
CA ASP A 168 -8.34 -13.04 6.94
C ASP A 168 -7.12 -13.90 6.64
N LYS A 169 -6.84 -14.77 7.61
CA LYS A 169 -5.97 -15.92 7.43
C LYS A 169 -6.61 -16.79 6.35
N ARG A 170 -6.21 -16.67 5.09
CA ARG A 170 -6.39 -17.76 4.12
C ARG A 170 -5.55 -17.60 2.84
N THR A 171 -4.65 -18.57 2.71
CA THR A 171 -4.04 -19.08 1.47
C THR A 171 -2.79 -18.37 0.95
N ILE A 172 -1.69 -18.52 1.69
CA ILE A 172 -0.38 -18.67 1.05
C ILE A 172 0.09 -20.09 1.43
N ALA A 173 0.14 -20.97 0.43
CA ALA A 173 0.74 -22.29 0.59
C ALA A 173 2.23 -22.10 0.95
N PRO A 174 2.80 -22.93 1.82
CA PRO A 174 4.21 -22.81 2.20
C PRO A 174 5.07 -23.13 0.97
N SER A 175 5.64 -22.11 0.32
CA SER A 175 6.67 -22.33 -0.68
C SER A 175 7.98 -22.65 0.04
N THR A 176 8.40 -23.89 -0.16
CA THR A 176 9.66 -24.56 0.15
C THR A 176 10.90 -23.64 0.18
N PRO A 177 11.87 -23.87 1.09
CA PRO A 177 13.10 -23.07 1.17
C PRO A 177 13.91 -23.13 -0.13
N PHE A 178 14.32 -21.96 -0.61
CA PHE A 178 15.24 -21.82 -1.74
C PHE A 178 16.60 -22.42 -1.38
N VAL A 179 16.96 -23.52 -2.04
CA VAL A 179 18.32 -24.05 -2.06
C VAL A 179 19.10 -23.24 -3.09
N PHE A 180 20.14 -22.53 -2.64
CA PHE A 180 21.11 -21.90 -3.54
C PHE A 180 21.93 -22.98 -4.24
N ALA A 181 21.79 -23.09 -5.55
CA ALA A 181 22.79 -23.75 -6.39
C ALA A 181 23.84 -22.69 -6.78
N ALA A 182 25.03 -22.81 -6.20
CA ALA A 182 26.21 -22.07 -6.62
C ALA A 182 26.86 -22.74 -7.85
N PRO A 183 27.50 -21.98 -8.76
CA PRO A 183 28.72 -22.42 -9.41
C PRO A 183 29.95 -22.19 -8.52
#